data_AF-A0A7C0V465-F1
#
_entry.id   AF-A0A7C0V465-F1
#
_cell.length_a   1.000
_cell.length_b   1.000
_cell.length_c   1.000
_cell.angle_alpha   90.00
_cell.angle_beta   90.00
_cell.angle_gamma   90.00
#
_symmetry.space_group_name_H-M   'P 1'
#
loop_
_entity.id
_entity.type
_entity.pdbx_description
1 polymer ?
#
loop_
_entity_poly.entity_id
_entity_poly.type
_entity_poly.pdbx_seq_one_letter_code
_entity_poly.pdbx_strand_id
1 'polypeptide(L)'
;STELRGEAAEYLINSIPCHLYIIVFTEPDRVQHVLWHRRDKLEEYWMLLDEVVGPLIELFADETIFIVSDHGFGPIRKTFYVNEWLMRRGLLQMENRWSRRLLTGLGRMMEALYSKLGEVKLLHPLASMLKEAVGVDRLWRYLYSYLSKERIGGIDWRRTRAFSCVHTPHFGQIYINLKGRMEEGCVDEEERMRIIDEVIMELQGLVDEDGKPLKVEAYRAWELYDGPYVEEAPDIVFLIEEGSYEVDAKVGVGRTFAPGAPWTKWTGTHTKTGLLIARGPSIKRGHSLPGARIIDVTPTLLHLFKVPIPRDIDGRVLTELFE
;
A
#
# COMPACT_ATOMS: atom_id res chain seq x y z
N SER A 1 -8.27 4.84 -22.67
CA SER A 1 -8.73 4.59 -21.29
C SER A 1 -9.15 5.90 -20.64
N THR A 2 -8.26 6.90 -20.58
CA THR A 2 -8.62 8.27 -20.13
C THR A 2 -9.80 8.87 -20.89
N GLU A 3 -9.80 8.83 -22.22
CA GLU A 3 -10.91 9.36 -23.05
C GLU A 3 -12.24 8.66 -22.73
N LEU A 4 -12.25 7.32 -22.71
CA LEU A 4 -13.43 6.53 -22.31
C LEU A 4 -13.92 6.88 -20.89
N ARG A 5 -13.03 7.23 -19.97
CA ARG A 5 -13.41 7.70 -18.62
C ARG A 5 -14.10 9.07 -18.70
N GLY A 6 -13.59 9.97 -19.54
CA GLY A 6 -14.22 11.27 -19.81
C GLY A 6 -15.59 11.14 -20.45
N GLU A 7 -15.71 10.35 -21.51
CA GLU A 7 -16.99 10.07 -22.20
C GLU A 7 -18.02 9.47 -21.23
N ALA A 8 -17.60 8.51 -20.38
CA ALA A 8 -18.47 7.93 -19.36
C ALA A 8 -18.89 8.96 -18.32
N ALA A 9 -17.99 9.84 -17.89
CA ALA A 9 -18.31 10.91 -16.96
C ALA A 9 -19.33 11.90 -17.55
N GLU A 10 -19.09 12.36 -18.78
CA GLU A 10 -20.00 13.26 -19.51
C GLU A 10 -21.39 12.62 -19.68
N TYR A 11 -21.46 11.36 -20.08
CA TYR A 11 -22.71 10.64 -20.20
C TYR A 11 -23.47 10.59 -18.86
N LEU A 12 -22.79 10.26 -17.76
CA LEU A 12 -23.41 10.16 -16.44
C LEU A 12 -23.87 11.52 -15.92
N ILE A 13 -23.09 12.59 -16.11
CA ILE A 13 -23.47 13.96 -15.75
C ILE A 13 -24.75 14.38 -16.46
N ASN A 14 -24.85 14.11 -17.76
CA ASN A 14 -26.02 14.49 -18.56
C ASN A 14 -27.25 13.60 -18.30
N SER A 15 -27.05 12.37 -17.80
CA SER A 15 -28.12 11.39 -17.62
C SER A 15 -28.68 11.34 -16.19
N ILE A 16 -27.86 11.66 -15.18
CA ILE A 16 -28.21 11.47 -13.77
C ILE A 16 -27.94 12.77 -13.00
N PRO A 17 -28.96 13.61 -12.76
CA PRO A 17 -28.77 14.85 -12.02
C PRO A 17 -28.39 14.59 -10.57
N CYS A 18 -27.21 15.09 -10.16
CA CYS A 18 -26.68 15.00 -8.81
C CYS A 18 -26.27 16.39 -8.28
N HIS A 19 -26.29 16.55 -6.96
CA HIS A 19 -25.74 17.72 -6.27
C HIS A 19 -24.21 17.67 -6.15
N LEU A 20 -23.61 16.48 -6.29
CA LEU A 20 -22.17 16.24 -6.22
C LEU A 20 -21.80 15.15 -7.22
N TYR A 21 -20.79 15.43 -8.05
CA TYR A 21 -20.14 14.44 -8.90
C TYR A 21 -18.71 14.24 -8.44
N ILE A 22 -18.29 13.00 -8.27
CA ILE A 22 -16.90 12.62 -7.99
C ILE A 22 -16.43 11.75 -9.14
N ILE A 23 -15.45 12.26 -9.90
CA ILE A 23 -14.92 11.62 -11.09
C ILE A 23 -13.45 11.31 -10.83
N VAL A 24 -13.08 10.04 -10.93
CA VAL A 24 -11.71 9.58 -10.65
C VAL A 24 -11.04 9.14 -11.95
N PHE A 25 -9.93 9.77 -12.28
CA PHE A 25 -9.02 9.35 -13.33
C PHE A 25 -7.86 8.56 -12.70
N THR A 26 -7.80 7.26 -12.98
CA THR A 26 -6.80 6.35 -12.39
C THR A 26 -5.55 6.19 -13.26
N GLU A 27 -5.66 6.57 -14.52
CA GLU A 27 -4.63 6.45 -15.52
C GLU A 27 -3.38 7.29 -15.24
N PRO A 28 -3.47 8.51 -14.64
CA PRO A 28 -2.27 9.27 -14.30
C PRO A 28 -1.33 8.51 -13.37
N ASP A 29 -1.86 7.76 -12.40
CA ASP A 29 -1.08 6.90 -11.51
C ASP A 29 -0.30 5.82 -12.29
N ARG A 30 -1.03 5.03 -13.09
CA ARG A 30 -0.44 3.91 -13.86
C ARG A 30 0.61 4.39 -14.86
N VAL A 31 0.31 5.48 -15.56
CA VAL A 31 1.21 6.05 -16.57
C VAL A 31 2.47 6.59 -15.92
N GLN A 32 2.35 7.31 -14.80
CA GLN A 32 3.51 7.85 -14.09
C GLN A 32 4.38 6.73 -13.50
N HIS A 33 3.80 5.63 -13.02
CA HIS A 33 4.60 4.47 -12.57
C HIS A 33 5.55 3.95 -13.65
N VAL A 34 5.08 3.84 -14.90
CA VAL A 34 5.86 3.24 -15.98
C VAL A 34 6.74 4.28 -16.68
N LEU A 35 6.26 5.50 -16.87
CA LEU A 35 6.85 6.50 -17.76
C LEU A 35 7.50 7.69 -17.06
N TRP A 36 7.71 7.67 -15.74
CA TRP A 36 8.38 8.77 -15.02
C TRP A 36 9.72 9.21 -15.64
N HIS A 37 10.51 8.24 -16.10
CA HIS A 37 11.79 8.49 -16.79
C HIS A 37 11.64 9.10 -18.20
N ARG A 38 10.43 9.13 -18.76
CA ARG A 38 10.08 9.65 -20.10
C ARG A 38 9.20 10.88 -19.98
N ARG A 39 9.83 11.98 -19.55
CA ARG A 39 9.16 13.28 -19.35
C ARG A 39 8.39 13.73 -20.59
N ASP A 40 8.94 13.52 -21.79
CA ASP A 40 8.28 13.81 -23.06
C ASP A 40 6.92 13.12 -23.19
N LYS A 41 6.85 11.84 -22.83
CA LYS A 41 5.60 11.05 -22.89
C LYS A 41 4.63 11.36 -21.76
N LEU A 42 5.15 11.72 -20.58
CA LEU A 42 4.29 12.20 -19.52
C LEU A 42 3.64 13.54 -19.86
N GLU A 43 4.38 14.48 -20.44
CA GLU A 43 3.84 15.76 -20.88
C GLU A 43 2.76 15.57 -21.95
N GLU A 44 2.99 14.72 -22.96
CA GLU A 44 1.96 14.33 -23.94
C GLU A 44 0.70 13.75 -23.25
N TYR A 45 0.86 12.89 -22.25
CA TYR A 45 -0.28 12.32 -21.51
C TYR A 45 -1.03 13.37 -20.68
N TRP A 46 -0.32 14.28 -20.01
CA TRP A 46 -0.97 15.35 -19.24
C TRP A 46 -1.74 16.31 -20.14
N MET A 47 -1.24 16.60 -21.34
CA MET A 47 -2.00 17.36 -22.36
C MET A 47 -3.28 16.63 -22.77
N LEU A 48 -3.20 15.32 -23.04
CA LEU A 48 -4.40 14.51 -23.32
C LEU A 48 -5.39 14.53 -22.16
N LEU A 49 -4.92 14.43 -20.91
CA LEU A 49 -5.79 14.51 -19.74
C LEU A 49 -6.47 15.88 -19.64
N ASP A 50 -5.74 16.97 -19.89
CA ASP A 50 -6.28 18.33 -19.91
C ASP A 50 -7.37 18.48 -20.99
N GLU A 51 -7.14 17.96 -22.20
CA GLU A 51 -8.12 17.92 -23.29
C GLU A 51 -9.41 17.16 -22.93
N VAL A 52 -9.30 16.11 -22.09
CA VAL A 52 -10.46 15.32 -21.62
C VAL A 52 -11.17 15.99 -20.45
N VAL A 53 -10.44 16.59 -19.52
CA VAL A 53 -10.99 17.20 -18.30
C VAL A 53 -11.58 18.58 -18.59
N GLY A 54 -11.01 19.35 -19.52
CA GLY A 54 -11.47 20.68 -19.89
C GLY A 54 -12.96 20.76 -20.23
N PRO A 55 -13.48 19.94 -21.17
CA PRO A 55 -14.91 19.91 -21.48
C PRO A 55 -15.80 19.58 -20.27
N LEU A 56 -15.36 18.68 -19.37
CA LEU A 56 -16.10 18.36 -18.15
C LEU A 56 -16.17 19.56 -17.19
N ILE A 57 -15.09 20.34 -17.08
CA ILE A 57 -15.06 21.57 -16.27
C ILE A 57 -16.05 22.60 -16.84
N GLU A 58 -16.12 22.75 -18.17
CA GLU A 58 -17.02 23.72 -18.81
C GLU A 58 -18.51 23.39 -18.59
N LEU A 59 -18.89 22.11 -18.44
CA LEU A 59 -20.25 21.72 -18.04
C LEU A 59 -20.66 22.28 -16.66
N PHE A 60 -19.68 22.68 -15.84
CA PHE A 60 -19.86 23.19 -14.49
C PHE A 60 -19.25 24.60 -14.31
N ALA A 61 -19.17 25.40 -15.38
CA ALA A 61 -18.45 26.68 -15.38
C ALA A 61 -18.90 27.69 -14.29
N ASP A 62 -20.18 27.63 -13.91
CA ASP A 62 -20.81 28.49 -12.89
C ASP A 62 -20.83 27.84 -11.49
N GLU A 63 -20.38 26.58 -11.36
CA GLU A 63 -20.39 25.81 -10.13
C GLU A 63 -19.00 25.79 -9.46
N THR A 64 -18.93 25.18 -8.27
CA THR A 64 -17.66 24.98 -7.57
C THR A 64 -17.03 23.64 -7.95
N ILE A 65 -15.79 23.70 -8.43
CA ILE A 65 -14.99 22.55 -8.90
C ILE A 65 -13.77 22.40 -8.01
N PHE A 66 -13.48 21.17 -7.62
CA PHE A 66 -12.25 20.76 -6.96
C PHE A 66 -11.52 19.73 -7.83
N ILE A 67 -10.23 19.95 -8.07
CA ILE A 67 -9.32 18.95 -8.62
C ILE A 67 -8.36 18.60 -7.50
N VAL A 68 -8.38 17.34 -7.07
CA VAL A 68 -7.61 16.83 -5.95
C VAL A 68 -6.86 15.58 -6.41
N SER A 69 -5.62 15.43 -5.98
CA SER A 69 -4.92 14.14 -6.06
C SER A 69 -4.85 13.50 -4.68
N ASP A 70 -4.95 12.17 -4.66
CA ASP A 70 -4.81 11.35 -3.46
C ASP A 70 -3.36 11.30 -2.96
N HIS A 71 -2.40 11.48 -3.87
CA HIS A 71 -0.97 11.60 -3.57
C HIS A 71 -0.24 12.41 -4.65
N GLY A 72 1.05 12.66 -4.42
CA GLY A 72 1.98 13.16 -5.44
C GLY A 72 2.68 12.03 -6.19
N PHE A 73 3.64 12.40 -7.03
CA PHE A 73 4.48 11.45 -7.74
C PHE A 73 5.94 11.92 -7.85
N GLY A 74 6.88 10.98 -7.91
CA GLY A 74 8.32 11.22 -7.87
C GLY A 74 9.12 10.04 -8.43
N PRO A 75 10.43 10.19 -8.65
CA PRO A 75 11.27 9.15 -9.23
C PRO A 75 11.55 8.01 -8.24
N ILE A 76 11.60 6.78 -8.74
CA ILE A 76 12.21 5.67 -8.01
C ILE A 76 13.70 5.64 -8.30
N ARG A 77 14.51 5.79 -7.25
CA ARG A 77 15.98 5.71 -7.31
C ARG A 77 16.49 4.32 -7.00
N LYS A 78 16.03 3.73 -5.89
CA LYS A 78 16.46 2.43 -5.39
C LYS A 78 15.27 1.72 -4.72
N THR A 79 15.39 0.41 -4.53
CA THR A 79 14.51 -0.40 -3.68
C THR A 79 15.25 -0.73 -2.39
N PHE A 80 14.59 -0.62 -1.24
CA PHE A 80 15.03 -1.08 0.07
C PHE A 80 14.27 -2.36 0.46
N TYR A 81 15.01 -3.46 0.62
CA TYR A 81 14.46 -4.74 1.06
C TYR A 81 14.40 -4.78 2.59
N VAL A 82 13.32 -4.27 3.15
CA VAL A 82 13.17 -4.10 4.61
C VAL A 82 13.29 -5.44 5.36
N ASN A 83 12.78 -6.54 4.80
CA ASN A 83 12.89 -7.85 5.47
C ASN A 83 14.31 -8.44 5.41
N GLU A 84 15.11 -8.14 4.38
CA GLU A 84 16.54 -8.46 4.36
C GLU A 84 17.30 -7.66 5.43
N TRP A 85 16.95 -6.38 5.59
CA TRP A 85 17.51 -5.50 6.61
C TRP A 85 17.19 -5.96 8.04
N LEU A 86 15.93 -6.34 8.30
CA LEU A 86 15.47 -6.91 9.58
C LEU A 86 16.13 -8.26 9.87
N MET A 87 16.30 -9.11 8.85
CA MET A 87 16.96 -10.40 8.99
C MET A 87 18.42 -10.26 9.39
N ARG A 88 19.14 -9.29 8.81
CA ARG A 88 20.55 -8.99 9.17
C ARG A 88 20.72 -8.50 10.61
N ARG A 89 19.66 -7.96 11.22
CA ARG A 89 19.59 -7.56 12.63
C ARG A 89 19.10 -8.67 13.56
N GLY A 90 18.78 -9.84 13.01
CA GLY A 90 18.21 -10.95 13.76
C GLY A 90 16.78 -10.68 14.26
N LEU A 91 16.09 -9.66 13.74
CA LEU A 91 14.69 -9.38 14.05
C LEU A 91 13.73 -10.26 13.25
N LEU A 92 14.13 -10.69 12.04
CA LEU A 92 13.41 -11.65 11.21
C LEU A 92 14.22 -12.94 11.08
N GLN A 93 13.56 -14.08 11.30
CA GLN A 93 14.20 -15.40 11.28
C GLN A 93 13.58 -16.27 10.19
N MET A 94 14.42 -16.99 9.46
CA MET A 94 13.99 -17.95 8.45
C MET A 94 14.00 -19.37 9.03
N GLU A 95 13.03 -20.19 8.65
CA GLU A 95 13.02 -21.62 8.97
C GLU A 95 14.24 -22.33 8.39
N ASN A 96 14.78 -23.30 9.13
CA ASN A 96 15.88 -24.13 8.64
C ASN A 96 15.50 -24.87 7.35
N ARG A 97 16.30 -24.72 6.29
CA ARG A 97 16.10 -25.35 4.96
C ARG A 97 15.87 -26.87 4.98
N TRP A 98 16.27 -27.56 6.05
CA TRP A 98 16.11 -29.01 6.22
C TRP A 98 14.65 -29.47 6.32
N SER A 99 13.78 -28.74 7.04
CA SER A 99 12.36 -29.11 7.19
C SER A 99 11.60 -29.01 5.87
N ARG A 100 11.95 -28.02 5.03
CA ARG A 100 11.30 -27.77 3.74
C ARG A 100 11.57 -28.83 2.69
N ARG A 101 12.79 -29.39 2.63
CA ARG A 101 13.11 -30.46 1.65
C ARG A 101 12.32 -31.74 1.93
N LEU A 102 12.13 -32.09 3.20
CA LEU A 102 11.34 -33.25 3.62
C LEU A 102 9.86 -33.08 3.28
N LEU A 103 9.27 -31.93 3.64
CA LEU A 103 7.86 -31.63 3.41
C LEU A 103 7.50 -31.46 1.92
N THR A 104 8.37 -30.82 1.13
CA THR A 104 8.17 -30.69 -0.33
C THR A 104 8.32 -32.02 -1.06
N GLY A 105 9.23 -32.89 -0.59
CA GLY A 105 9.34 -34.27 -1.08
C GLY A 105 8.08 -35.10 -0.79
N LEU A 106 7.53 -34.98 0.42
CA LEU A 106 6.30 -35.65 0.81
C LEU A 106 5.08 -35.13 0.03
N GLY A 107 4.99 -33.81 -0.18
CA GLY A 107 3.94 -33.17 -0.97
C GLY A 107 3.93 -33.65 -2.43
N ARG A 108 5.11 -33.69 -3.08
CA ARG A 108 5.26 -34.23 -4.44
C ARG A 108 4.93 -35.72 -4.53
N MET A 109 5.27 -36.50 -3.50
CA MET A 109 4.89 -37.91 -3.42
C MET A 109 3.38 -38.08 -3.30
N MET A 110 2.72 -37.26 -2.46
CA MET A 110 1.26 -37.28 -2.29
C MET A 110 0.52 -36.83 -3.55
N GLU A 111 1.05 -35.85 -4.28
CA GLU A 111 0.52 -35.39 -5.56
C GLU A 111 0.68 -36.45 -6.68
N ALA A 112 1.81 -37.15 -6.69
CA ALA A 112 2.02 -38.31 -7.56
C ALA A 112 1.10 -39.49 -7.19
N LEU A 113 0.79 -39.67 -5.89
CA LEU A 113 -0.14 -40.68 -5.42
C LEU A 113 -1.58 -40.33 -5.81
N TYR A 114 -1.99 -39.06 -5.64
CA TYR A 114 -3.31 -38.56 -6.02
C TYR A 114 -3.55 -38.61 -7.53
N SER A 115 -2.56 -38.21 -8.33
CA SER A 115 -2.68 -38.26 -9.80
C SER A 115 -2.73 -39.70 -10.33
N LYS A 116 -2.00 -40.64 -9.71
CA LYS A 116 -2.13 -42.09 -10.02
C LYS A 116 -3.43 -42.71 -9.51
N LEU A 117 -3.98 -42.24 -8.40
CA LEU A 117 -5.21 -42.77 -7.81
C LEU A 117 -6.49 -42.17 -8.44
N GLY A 118 -6.39 -41.00 -9.09
CA GLY A 118 -7.50 -40.35 -9.79
C GLY A 118 -8.00 -41.10 -11.04
N GLU A 119 -7.20 -42.03 -11.59
CA GLU A 119 -7.62 -42.90 -12.70
C GLU A 119 -8.49 -44.08 -12.26
N VAL A 120 -8.53 -44.39 -10.96
CA VAL A 120 -9.33 -45.51 -10.43
C VAL A 120 -10.50 -44.95 -9.62
N LYS A 121 -11.71 -45.06 -10.17
CA LYS A 121 -13.01 -44.64 -9.59
C LYS A 121 -13.40 -45.36 -8.27
N LEU A 122 -12.46 -45.88 -7.48
CA LEU A 122 -12.76 -46.63 -6.25
C LEU A 122 -12.77 -45.79 -4.97
N LEU A 123 -12.23 -44.56 -4.97
CA LEU A 123 -12.12 -43.77 -3.74
C LEU A 123 -13.22 -42.73 -3.52
N HIS A 124 -14.14 -42.53 -4.47
CA HIS A 124 -15.23 -41.57 -4.26
C HIS A 124 -16.12 -41.86 -3.02
N PRO A 125 -16.36 -43.13 -2.63
CA PRO A 125 -17.06 -43.46 -1.38
C PRO A 125 -16.18 -43.35 -0.12
N LEU A 126 -14.88 -43.66 -0.24
CA LEU A 126 -13.94 -43.64 0.90
C LEU A 126 -13.52 -42.21 1.26
N ALA A 127 -13.37 -41.35 0.25
CA ALA A 127 -13.04 -39.93 0.40
C ALA A 127 -14.22 -39.13 0.98
N SER A 128 -15.47 -39.52 0.72
CA SER A 128 -16.64 -38.91 1.38
C SER A 128 -16.73 -39.33 2.85
N MET A 129 -16.39 -40.57 3.20
CA MET A 129 -16.30 -41.00 4.60
C MET A 129 -15.14 -40.33 5.37
N LEU A 130 -13.97 -40.16 4.73
CA LEU A 130 -12.82 -39.47 5.33
C LEU A 130 -13.05 -37.96 5.47
N LYS A 131 -13.89 -37.35 4.61
CA LYS A 131 -14.29 -35.94 4.70
C LYS A 131 -14.99 -35.62 6.02
N GLU A 132 -15.85 -36.51 6.50
CA GLU A 132 -16.60 -36.30 7.75
C GLU A 132 -15.78 -36.66 9.00
N ALA A 133 -14.85 -37.61 8.90
CA ALA A 133 -14.12 -38.12 10.07
C ALA A 133 -12.81 -37.37 10.41
N VAL A 134 -12.17 -36.65 9.46
CA VAL A 134 -10.76 -36.21 9.64
C VAL A 134 -10.54 -34.70 9.44
N GLY A 135 -11.58 -33.87 9.36
CA GLY A 135 -11.39 -32.41 9.32
C GLY A 135 -10.52 -31.95 8.13
N VAL A 136 -10.75 -32.57 6.98
CA VAL A 136 -9.97 -32.37 5.74
C VAL A 136 -10.05 -30.90 5.27
N ASP A 137 -11.09 -30.14 5.64
CA ASP A 137 -11.18 -28.69 5.41
C ASP A 137 -10.17 -27.86 6.21
N ARG A 138 -9.71 -28.38 7.36
CA ARG A 138 -8.64 -27.77 8.17
C ARG A 138 -7.28 -28.05 7.54
N LEU A 139 -7.09 -29.27 7.04
CA LEU A 139 -5.89 -29.66 6.30
C LEU A 139 -5.80 -28.96 4.94
N TRP A 140 -6.92 -28.79 4.22
CA TRP A 140 -6.98 -28.02 2.98
C TRP A 140 -6.80 -26.53 3.21
N ARG A 141 -7.39 -25.92 4.24
CA ARG A 141 -7.05 -24.52 4.61
C ARG A 141 -5.60 -24.38 5.01
N TYR A 142 -5.03 -25.35 5.72
CA TYR A 142 -3.61 -25.37 6.05
C TYR A 142 -2.76 -25.46 4.79
N LEU A 143 -3.03 -26.40 3.89
CA LEU A 143 -2.37 -26.55 2.58
C LEU A 143 -2.54 -25.32 1.68
N TYR A 144 -3.73 -24.73 1.62
CA TYR A 144 -4.02 -23.55 0.80
C TYR A 144 -3.37 -22.29 1.39
N SER A 145 -3.35 -22.13 2.72
CA SER A 145 -2.57 -21.07 3.41
C SER A 145 -1.06 -21.28 3.26
N TYR A 146 -0.61 -22.53 3.10
CA TYR A 146 0.79 -22.91 2.91
C TYR A 146 1.23 -22.72 1.44
N LEU A 147 0.31 -22.91 0.48
CA LEU A 147 0.50 -22.62 -0.94
C LEU A 147 0.36 -21.12 -1.25
N SER A 148 -0.53 -20.39 -0.57
CA SER A 148 -0.63 -18.93 -0.68
C SER A 148 0.51 -18.19 0.04
N LYS A 149 1.26 -18.88 0.91
CA LYS A 149 2.49 -18.40 1.56
C LYS A 149 3.67 -18.20 0.59
N GLU A 150 3.49 -18.35 -0.72
CA GLU A 150 4.58 -18.16 -1.71
C GLU A 150 5.15 -16.73 -1.82
N ARG A 151 4.62 -15.72 -1.11
CA ARG A 151 5.27 -14.39 -1.05
C ARG A 151 6.12 -14.16 0.20
N ILE A 152 5.94 -14.95 1.26
CA ILE A 152 6.72 -14.89 2.53
C ILE A 152 7.00 -16.33 3.01
N GLY A 153 7.27 -17.23 2.07
CA GLY A 153 7.54 -18.64 2.32
C GLY A 153 8.93 -18.74 2.90
N GLY A 154 9.09 -18.57 4.21
CA GLY A 154 10.42 -18.29 4.74
C GLY A 154 10.54 -18.42 6.23
N ILE A 155 9.56 -17.86 6.90
CA ILE A 155 9.78 -17.22 8.18
C ILE A 155 9.44 -18.18 9.32
N ASP A 156 10.36 -18.28 10.28
CA ASP A 156 10.12 -18.89 11.58
C ASP A 156 9.43 -17.82 12.46
N TRP A 157 8.10 -17.84 12.44
CA TRP A 157 7.28 -16.82 13.11
C TRP A 157 7.50 -16.81 14.62
N ARG A 158 7.70 -17.98 15.23
CA ARG A 158 7.95 -18.09 16.69
C ARG A 158 9.22 -17.39 17.14
N ARG A 159 10.16 -17.15 16.24
CA ARG A 159 11.44 -16.49 16.51
C ARG A 159 11.60 -15.15 15.80
N THR A 160 10.64 -14.76 14.98
CA THR A 160 10.61 -13.48 14.27
C THR A 160 9.94 -12.46 15.14
N ARG A 161 10.68 -11.40 15.49
CA ARG A 161 10.25 -10.32 16.39
C ARG A 161 9.68 -9.12 15.64
N ALA A 162 10.20 -8.84 14.45
CA ALA A 162 9.68 -7.80 13.57
C ALA A 162 9.70 -8.24 12.11
N PHE A 163 8.73 -7.76 11.33
CA PHE A 163 8.57 -8.09 9.92
C PHE A 163 7.86 -6.97 9.16
N SER A 164 8.02 -6.93 7.86
CA SER A 164 7.21 -6.15 6.94
C SER A 164 6.39 -7.07 6.06
N CYS A 165 5.27 -6.57 5.53
CA CYS A 165 4.49 -7.27 4.53
C CYS A 165 4.25 -6.39 3.29
N VAL A 166 3.81 -7.02 2.20
CA VAL A 166 3.64 -6.34 0.93
C VAL A 166 2.40 -5.45 1.02
N HIS A 167 2.62 -4.13 1.07
CA HIS A 167 1.56 -3.14 0.98
C HIS A 167 1.61 -2.39 -0.34
N THR A 168 0.45 -1.85 -0.72
CA THR A 168 0.30 -0.87 -1.78
C THR A 168 -0.25 0.41 -1.15
N PRO A 169 0.40 1.59 -1.27
CA PRO A 169 1.68 1.85 -1.94
C PRO A 169 2.93 1.36 -1.19
N HIS A 170 4.06 1.24 -1.89
CA HIS A 170 5.34 0.68 -1.42
C HIS A 170 6.14 1.61 -0.51
N PHE A 171 5.51 2.21 0.50
CA PHE A 171 6.21 2.90 1.58
C PHE A 171 6.58 1.93 2.71
N GLY A 172 7.46 2.38 3.60
CA GLY A 172 8.01 1.55 4.66
C GLY A 172 7.02 1.28 5.78
N GLN A 173 6.82 0.00 6.09
CA GLN A 173 5.92 -0.45 7.16
C GLN A 173 6.57 -1.61 7.89
N ILE A 174 6.65 -1.56 9.23
CA ILE A 174 7.17 -2.65 10.06
C ILE A 174 6.17 -2.95 11.17
N TYR A 175 5.90 -4.24 11.33
CA TYR A 175 5.07 -4.82 12.37
C TYR A 175 5.95 -5.58 13.36
N ILE A 176 5.62 -5.46 14.63
CA ILE A 176 6.15 -6.27 15.72
C ILE A 176 5.28 -7.50 15.87
N ASN A 177 5.90 -8.67 16.01
CA ASN A 177 5.21 -9.94 16.20
C ASN A 177 4.72 -10.09 17.66
N LEU A 178 3.80 -9.22 18.04
CA LEU A 178 3.28 -9.06 19.40
C LEU A 178 2.37 -10.23 19.80
N LYS A 179 2.58 -10.76 21.02
CA LYS A 179 1.73 -11.77 21.65
C LYS A 179 0.28 -11.29 21.73
N GLY A 180 -0.67 -12.15 21.34
CA GLY A 180 -2.10 -11.83 21.37
C GLY A 180 -2.60 -11.00 20.18
N ARG A 181 -1.72 -10.27 19.49
CA ARG A 181 -2.04 -9.61 18.21
C ARG A 181 -1.78 -10.52 17.01
N MET A 182 -0.69 -11.30 17.07
CA MET A 182 -0.30 -12.24 16.01
C MET A 182 -0.47 -13.69 16.50
N GLU A 183 -0.87 -14.60 15.60
CA GLU A 183 -1.13 -16.02 15.92
C GLU A 183 0.09 -16.70 16.57
N GLU A 184 1.29 -16.45 16.04
CA GLU A 184 2.57 -16.94 16.58
C GLU A 184 3.40 -15.80 17.21
N GLY A 185 2.72 -14.82 17.82
CA GLY A 185 3.35 -13.69 18.50
C GLY A 185 4.33 -14.13 19.58
N CYS A 186 5.57 -13.62 19.52
CA CYS A 186 6.65 -13.99 20.45
C CYS A 186 7.16 -12.82 21.30
N VAL A 187 6.80 -11.58 20.93
CA VAL A 187 7.21 -10.34 21.61
C VAL A 187 6.14 -9.91 22.62
N ASP A 188 6.54 -9.44 23.80
CA ASP A 188 5.63 -8.80 24.77
C ASP A 188 5.63 -7.26 24.62
N GLU A 189 4.75 -6.56 25.35
CA GLU A 189 4.55 -5.12 25.17
C GLU A 189 5.79 -4.29 25.55
N GLU A 190 6.54 -4.69 26.58
CA GLU A 190 7.77 -4.02 26.99
C GLU A 190 8.87 -4.20 25.93
N GLU A 191 9.01 -5.42 25.40
CA GLU A 191 9.92 -5.68 24.29
C GLU A 191 9.47 -4.98 22.99
N ARG A 192 8.17 -4.89 22.71
CA ARG A 192 7.63 -4.16 21.54
C ARG A 192 8.12 -2.72 21.52
N MET A 193 7.95 -1.99 22.63
CA MET A 193 8.36 -0.59 22.71
C MET A 193 9.87 -0.42 22.52
N ARG A 194 10.68 -1.31 23.11
CA ARG A 194 12.14 -1.29 22.92
C ARG A 194 12.55 -1.55 21.46
N ILE A 195 11.93 -2.53 20.79
CA ILE A 195 12.24 -2.84 19.39
C ILE A 195 11.83 -1.67 18.49
N ILE A 196 10.69 -1.03 18.76
CA ILE A 196 10.24 0.14 17.98
C ILE A 196 11.27 1.26 18.05
N ASP A 197 11.73 1.60 19.25
CA ASP A 197 12.72 2.66 19.46
C ASP A 197 14.06 2.34 18.78
N GLU A 198 14.53 1.09 18.93
CA GLU A 198 15.76 0.61 18.29
C GLU A 198 15.66 0.67 16.76
N VAL A 199 14.58 0.14 16.18
CA VAL A 199 14.38 0.10 14.73
C VAL A 199 14.25 1.51 14.16
N ILE A 200 13.53 2.43 14.81
CA ILE A 200 13.42 3.82 14.36
C ILE A 200 14.81 4.48 14.37
N MET A 201 15.59 4.32 15.43
CA MET A 201 16.94 4.88 15.51
C MET A 201 17.84 4.34 14.40
N GLU A 202 17.81 3.03 14.14
CA GLU A 202 18.63 2.42 13.09
C GLU A 202 18.16 2.78 11.67
N LEU A 203 16.85 2.97 11.45
CA LEU A 203 16.32 3.49 10.19
C LEU A 203 16.76 4.93 9.96
N GLN A 204 16.77 5.78 10.99
CA GLN A 204 17.26 7.16 10.90
C GLN A 204 18.77 7.24 10.64
N GLY A 205 19.52 6.22 11.06
CA GLY A 205 20.95 6.06 10.76
C GLY A 205 21.26 5.30 9.46
N LEU A 206 20.28 5.08 8.59
CA LEU A 206 20.45 4.27 7.40
C LEU A 206 21.43 4.90 6.40
N VAL A 207 22.34 4.08 5.89
CA VAL A 207 23.26 4.43 4.80
C VAL A 207 23.00 3.53 3.60
N ASP A 208 23.23 4.04 2.40
CA ASP A 208 23.17 3.21 1.19
C ASP A 208 24.44 2.35 1.00
N GLU A 209 24.49 1.58 -0.08
CA GLU A 209 25.60 0.66 -0.37
C GLU A 209 26.95 1.38 -0.59
N ASP A 210 26.93 2.68 -0.88
CA ASP A 210 28.12 3.52 -1.07
C ASP A 210 28.54 4.22 0.24
N GLY A 211 27.84 3.96 1.35
CA GLY A 211 28.06 4.60 2.65
C GLY A 211 27.48 6.00 2.76
N LYS A 212 26.65 6.44 1.80
CA LYS A 212 25.99 7.74 1.84
C LYS A 212 24.85 7.71 2.86
N PRO A 213 24.79 8.65 3.82
CA PRO A 213 23.62 8.80 4.71
C PRO A 213 22.34 9.08 3.92
N LEU A 214 21.26 8.43 4.31
CA LEU A 214 19.93 8.61 3.73
C LEU A 214 19.04 9.40 4.68
N LYS A 215 18.24 10.31 4.13
CA LYS A 215 17.18 10.98 4.90
C LYS A 215 16.02 10.00 5.10
N VAL A 216 15.77 9.58 6.34
CA VAL A 216 14.66 8.69 6.68
C VAL A 216 13.73 9.36 7.68
N GLU A 217 12.47 9.48 7.29
CA GLU A 217 11.37 9.92 8.16
C GLU A 217 10.68 8.66 8.67
N ALA A 218 10.89 8.29 9.94
CA ALA A 218 10.30 7.13 10.58
C ALA A 218 9.46 7.57 11.79
N TYR A 219 8.26 7.02 11.90
CA TYR A 219 7.26 7.39 12.89
C TYR A 219 6.69 6.14 13.55
N ARG A 220 6.29 6.29 14.81
CA ARG A 220 5.39 5.31 15.43
C ARG A 220 4.00 5.54 14.85
N ALA A 221 3.26 4.48 14.53
CA ALA A 221 1.99 4.67 13.82
C ALA A 221 0.96 5.49 14.61
N TRP A 222 0.95 5.38 15.94
CA TRP A 222 0.09 6.20 16.81
C TRP A 222 0.51 7.67 16.92
N GLU A 223 1.63 8.08 16.29
CA GLU A 223 1.97 9.49 16.08
C GLU A 223 1.30 10.05 14.81
N LEU A 224 0.83 9.17 13.92
CA LEU A 224 0.25 9.52 12.62
C LEU A 224 -1.25 9.26 12.53
N TYR A 225 -1.71 8.19 13.18
CA TYR A 225 -3.09 7.71 13.10
C TYR A 225 -3.73 7.75 14.49
N ASP A 226 -5.03 8.03 14.52
CA ASP A 226 -5.88 7.94 15.69
C ASP A 226 -7.11 7.08 15.39
N GLY A 227 -7.82 6.66 16.43
CA GLY A 227 -9.08 5.94 16.31
C GLY A 227 -9.01 4.44 16.63
N PRO A 228 -10.15 3.74 16.49
CA PRO A 228 -10.33 2.40 17.09
C PRO A 228 -9.48 1.30 16.46
N TYR A 229 -8.88 1.54 15.29
CA TYR A 229 -8.09 0.57 14.55
C TYR A 229 -6.58 0.88 14.55
N VAL A 230 -6.11 1.85 15.36
CA VAL A 230 -4.68 2.20 15.43
C VAL A 230 -3.80 1.01 15.82
N GLU A 231 -4.33 0.09 16.64
CA GLU A 231 -3.62 -1.13 17.05
C GLU A 231 -3.48 -2.18 15.94
N GLU A 232 -4.27 -2.07 14.86
CA GLU A 232 -4.17 -2.90 13.65
C GLU A 232 -3.16 -2.33 12.63
N ALA A 233 -2.74 -1.07 12.80
CA ALA A 233 -1.76 -0.44 11.94
C ALA A 233 -0.37 -1.08 12.11
N PRO A 234 0.57 -0.86 11.15
CA PRO A 234 1.99 -1.12 11.40
C PRO A 234 2.44 -0.45 12.69
N ASP A 235 3.47 -0.95 13.37
CA ASP A 235 4.01 -0.24 14.53
C ASP A 235 4.90 0.93 14.11
N ILE A 236 5.56 0.78 12.97
CA ILE A 236 6.47 1.79 12.40
C ILE A 236 6.08 2.04 10.95
N VAL A 237 5.92 3.32 10.61
CA VAL A 237 5.74 3.79 9.24
C VAL A 237 6.92 4.68 8.89
N PHE A 238 7.53 4.47 7.73
CA PHE A 238 8.70 5.25 7.32
C PHE A 238 8.79 5.50 5.83
N LEU A 239 9.53 6.55 5.49
CA LEU A 239 9.86 6.95 4.12
C LEU A 239 11.35 7.24 4.02
N ILE A 240 11.95 6.83 2.91
CA ILE A 240 13.36 7.08 2.61
C ILE A 240 13.42 8.08 1.45
N GLU A 241 14.20 9.15 1.63
CA GLU A 241 14.45 10.18 0.62
C GLU A 241 13.16 10.70 -0.01
N GLU A 242 12.22 11.11 0.84
CA GLU A 242 10.91 11.69 0.46
C GLU A 242 10.04 10.77 -0.42
N GLY A 243 10.25 9.45 -0.29
CA GLY A 243 9.53 8.44 -1.05
C GLY A 243 10.24 7.98 -2.33
N SER A 244 11.43 8.52 -2.63
CA SER A 244 12.18 8.12 -3.84
C SER A 244 12.80 6.71 -3.77
N TYR A 245 12.59 5.99 -2.68
CA TYR A 245 12.97 4.60 -2.52
C TYR A 245 11.70 3.75 -2.37
N GLU A 246 11.58 2.72 -3.20
CA GLU A 246 10.56 1.69 -3.02
C GLU A 246 10.92 0.83 -1.80
N VAL A 247 9.94 0.47 -0.95
CA VAL A 247 10.16 -0.48 0.13
C VAL A 247 9.49 -1.81 -0.21
N ASP A 248 10.30 -2.87 -0.30
CA ASP A 248 9.85 -4.22 -0.66
C ASP A 248 10.11 -5.20 0.50
N ALA A 249 9.07 -5.97 0.85
CA ALA A 249 9.11 -6.97 1.92
C ALA A 249 9.69 -8.33 1.46
N LYS A 250 10.19 -8.46 0.23
CA LYS A 250 10.77 -9.71 -0.28
C LYS A 250 11.99 -10.15 0.55
N VAL A 251 12.11 -11.47 0.72
CA VAL A 251 13.24 -12.16 1.38
C VAL A 251 13.98 -13.06 0.40
N GLY A 252 15.25 -13.35 0.69
CA GLY A 252 16.09 -14.23 -0.13
C GLY A 252 16.72 -13.54 -1.35
N VAL A 253 16.72 -12.20 -1.37
CA VAL A 253 17.39 -11.38 -2.39
C VAL A 253 18.89 -11.29 -2.10
N GLY A 254 19.31 -11.42 -0.83
CA GLY A 254 20.71 -11.44 -0.42
C GLY A 254 21.37 -10.06 -0.35
N ARG A 255 20.61 -8.98 -0.49
CA ARG A 255 21.06 -7.58 -0.44
C ARG A 255 19.99 -6.69 0.18
N THR A 256 20.42 -5.58 0.75
CA THR A 256 19.52 -4.62 1.41
C THR A 256 18.96 -3.60 0.42
N PHE A 257 19.73 -3.24 -0.62
CA PHE A 257 19.29 -2.29 -1.63
C PHE A 257 19.40 -2.86 -3.04
N ALA A 258 18.65 -2.29 -3.97
CA ALA A 258 18.82 -2.50 -5.40
C ALA A 258 18.59 -1.20 -6.17
N PRO A 259 19.24 -1.00 -7.33
CA PRO A 259 18.94 0.14 -8.20
C PRO A 259 17.53 0.04 -8.80
N GLY A 260 16.83 1.17 -8.85
CA GLY A 260 15.46 1.29 -9.37
C GLY A 260 14.47 0.36 -8.67
N ALA A 261 13.50 -0.12 -9.45
CA ALA A 261 12.49 -1.10 -9.05
C ALA A 261 12.66 -2.41 -9.84
N PRO A 262 13.53 -3.35 -9.40
CA PRO A 262 13.91 -4.50 -10.22
C PRO A 262 12.75 -5.46 -10.51
N TRP A 263 11.71 -5.49 -9.68
CA TRP A 263 10.58 -6.41 -9.80
C TRP A 263 9.39 -5.79 -10.54
N THR A 264 8.95 -4.60 -10.14
CA THR A 264 7.80 -3.90 -10.77
C THR A 264 8.20 -3.23 -12.08
N LYS A 265 9.49 -2.94 -12.28
CA LYS A 265 10.03 -2.11 -13.38
C LYS A 265 9.47 -0.69 -13.40
N TRP A 266 8.89 -0.25 -12.29
CA TRP A 266 8.43 1.13 -12.16
C TRP A 266 9.60 2.10 -12.13
N THR A 267 9.36 3.28 -12.68
CA THR A 267 10.32 4.38 -12.71
C THR A 267 9.83 5.58 -11.90
N GLY A 268 8.53 5.64 -11.60
CA GLY A 268 7.94 6.60 -10.67
C GLY A 268 7.20 5.92 -9.52
N THR A 269 7.06 6.64 -8.41
CA THR A 269 6.32 6.23 -7.21
C THR A 269 5.62 7.41 -6.56
N HIS A 270 4.73 7.10 -5.65
CA HIS A 270 3.93 8.02 -4.84
C HIS A 270 4.83 8.92 -3.97
N THR A 271 4.45 10.19 -3.84
CA THR A 271 5.05 11.13 -2.88
C THR A 271 3.98 11.80 -2.02
N LYS A 272 4.36 12.43 -0.91
CA LYS A 272 3.42 13.06 0.04
C LYS A 272 2.67 14.27 -0.55
N THR A 273 3.29 14.99 -1.48
CA THR A 273 2.79 16.28 -1.95
C THR A 273 1.94 16.12 -3.20
N GLY A 274 0.63 16.11 -3.02
CA GLY A 274 -0.35 16.08 -4.11
C GLY A 274 -0.73 17.46 -4.66
N LEU A 275 -1.84 17.49 -5.39
CA LEU A 275 -2.44 18.67 -6.02
C LEU A 275 -3.80 18.98 -5.39
N LEU A 276 -4.05 20.26 -5.13
CA LEU A 276 -5.38 20.80 -4.82
C LEU A 276 -5.57 22.07 -5.65
N ILE A 277 -6.58 22.04 -6.53
CA ILE A 277 -7.08 23.20 -7.26
C ILE A 277 -8.55 23.33 -6.95
N ALA A 278 -9.00 24.55 -6.68
CA ALA A 278 -10.42 24.85 -6.49
C ALA A 278 -10.79 26.11 -7.28
N ARG A 279 -11.98 26.11 -7.87
CA ARG A 279 -12.56 27.22 -8.62
C ARG A 279 -14.05 27.27 -8.33
N GLY A 280 -14.63 28.45 -8.21
CA GLY A 280 -16.08 28.61 -8.08
C GLY A 280 -16.46 30.02 -7.63
N PRO A 281 -17.77 30.33 -7.53
CA PRO A 281 -18.27 31.66 -7.19
C PRO A 281 -17.80 32.22 -5.85
N SER A 282 -17.56 31.35 -4.86
CA SER A 282 -17.12 31.74 -3.50
C SER A 282 -15.65 31.44 -3.21
N ILE A 283 -14.87 31.07 -4.24
CA ILE A 283 -13.48 30.65 -4.10
C ILE A 283 -12.54 31.81 -4.46
N LYS A 284 -11.63 32.16 -3.56
CA LYS A 284 -10.62 33.20 -3.78
C LYS A 284 -9.72 32.87 -4.98
N ARG A 285 -9.54 33.85 -5.87
CA ARG A 285 -8.61 33.73 -7.02
C ARG A 285 -7.17 34.00 -6.61
N GLY A 286 -6.24 33.24 -7.20
CA GLY A 286 -4.80 33.46 -7.04
C GLY A 286 -4.28 33.23 -5.61
N HIS A 287 -5.04 32.52 -4.79
CA HIS A 287 -4.67 32.23 -3.40
C HIS A 287 -3.97 30.87 -3.29
N SER A 288 -2.94 30.79 -2.45
CA SER A 288 -2.26 29.54 -2.13
C SER A 288 -2.69 29.05 -0.75
N LEU A 289 -2.82 27.73 -0.59
CA LEU A 289 -3.22 27.10 0.67
C LEU A 289 -2.05 26.26 1.23
N PRO A 290 -0.99 26.90 1.76
CA PRO A 290 0.12 26.16 2.34
C PRO A 290 -0.36 25.34 3.53
N GLY A 291 -0.01 24.05 3.54
CA GLY A 291 -0.38 23.13 4.62
C GLY A 291 -1.80 22.58 4.54
N ALA A 292 -2.53 22.79 3.45
CA ALA A 292 -3.76 22.04 3.18
C ALA A 292 -3.44 20.54 3.09
N ARG A 293 -4.26 19.72 3.73
CA ARG A 293 -4.14 18.26 3.73
C ARG A 293 -5.32 17.67 2.98
N ILE A 294 -5.13 16.48 2.39
CA ILE A 294 -6.20 15.77 1.69
C ILE A 294 -7.44 15.55 2.57
N ILE A 295 -7.24 15.27 3.86
CA ILE A 295 -8.32 15.08 4.83
C ILE A 295 -9.15 16.34 5.08
N ASP A 296 -8.63 17.53 4.72
CA ASP A 296 -9.34 18.79 4.85
C ASP A 296 -10.37 19.01 3.72
N VAL A 297 -10.32 18.21 2.64
CA VAL A 297 -11.24 18.33 1.49
C VAL A 297 -12.68 17.99 1.90
N THR A 298 -12.90 16.84 2.54
CA THR A 298 -14.24 16.39 2.96
C THR A 298 -14.98 17.41 3.85
N PRO A 299 -14.41 17.89 4.98
CA PRO A 299 -15.10 18.89 5.81
C PRO A 299 -15.31 20.22 5.06
N THR A 300 -14.43 20.59 4.13
CA THR A 300 -14.60 21.77 3.27
C THR A 300 -15.79 21.61 2.31
N LEU A 301 -15.97 20.43 1.71
CA LEU A 301 -17.14 20.13 0.89
C LEU A 301 -18.43 20.12 1.71
N LEU A 302 -18.44 19.48 2.88
CA LEU A 302 -19.60 19.49 3.78
C LEU A 302 -20.01 20.92 4.18
N HIS A 303 -19.03 21.77 4.45
CA HIS A 303 -19.25 23.19 4.72
C HIS A 303 -19.95 23.90 3.54
N LEU A 304 -19.47 23.68 2.30
CA LEU A 304 -20.08 24.23 1.08
C LEU A 304 -21.54 23.76 0.89
N PHE A 305 -21.82 22.49 1.16
CA PHE A 305 -23.17 21.93 1.11
C PHE A 305 -24.05 22.33 2.31
N LYS A 306 -23.52 23.10 3.28
CA LYS A 306 -24.19 23.46 4.54
C LYS A 306 -24.68 22.25 5.32
N VAL A 307 -23.95 21.14 5.22
CA VAL A 307 -24.20 19.91 5.97
C VAL A 307 -23.40 19.96 7.28
N PRO A 308 -23.99 19.59 8.43
CA PRO A 308 -23.25 19.51 9.69
C PRO A 308 -22.04 18.59 9.56
N ILE A 309 -20.88 19.07 9.99
CA ILE A 309 -19.63 18.31 9.94
C ILE A 309 -19.60 17.35 11.14
N PRO A 310 -19.48 16.03 10.91
CA PRO A 310 -19.31 15.05 11.98
C PRO A 310 -18.08 15.35 12.87
N ARG A 311 -18.15 14.97 14.15
CA ARG A 311 -17.08 15.24 15.12
C ARG A 311 -15.87 14.31 14.98
N ASP A 312 -16.04 13.23 14.23
CA ASP A 312 -15.06 12.18 13.94
C ASP A 312 -14.33 12.40 12.61
N ILE A 313 -14.32 13.63 12.08
CA ILE A 313 -13.50 14.03 10.93
C ILE A 313 -12.19 14.67 11.43
N ASP A 314 -11.05 14.15 10.97
CA ASP A 314 -9.71 14.64 11.32
C ASP A 314 -9.30 15.95 10.62
N GLY A 315 -9.92 16.19 9.47
CA GLY A 315 -9.68 17.37 8.66
C GLY A 315 -10.32 18.62 9.24
N ARG A 316 -9.81 19.77 8.83
CA ARG A 316 -10.44 21.07 9.11
C ARG A 316 -11.09 21.62 7.86
N VAL A 317 -12.05 22.53 8.04
CA VAL A 317 -12.54 23.35 6.93
C VAL A 317 -11.39 24.27 6.47
N LEU A 318 -11.12 24.31 5.17
CA LEU A 318 -10.20 25.24 4.54
C LEU A 318 -10.88 26.61 4.40
N THR A 319 -11.14 27.29 5.52
CA THR A 319 -11.83 28.59 5.52
C THR A 319 -11.07 29.65 4.73
N GLU A 320 -9.76 29.49 4.61
CA GLU A 320 -8.88 30.38 3.84
C GLU A 320 -9.16 30.33 2.34
N LEU A 321 -9.83 29.29 1.85
CA LEU A 321 -10.23 29.12 0.45
C LEU A 321 -11.33 30.10 0.02
N PHE A 322 -12.17 30.52 0.96
CA PHE A 322 -13.38 31.31 0.68
C PHE A 322 -13.16 32.80 0.81
N GLU A 323 -13.94 33.62 0.11
CA GLU A 323 -13.91 35.09 0.19
C GLU A 323 -14.19 35.65 1.59
#